data_AF-A0A2V8T435-F1
#
_entry.id   AF-A0A2V8T435-F1
#
_cell.length_a   1.000
_cell.length_b   1.000
_cell.length_c   1.000
_cell.angle_alpha   90.00
_cell.angle_beta   90.00
_cell.angle_gamma   90.00
#
_symmetry.space_group_name_H-M   'P 1'
#
loop_
_entity.id
_entity.type
_entity.pdbx_description
1 polymer ?
#
loop_
_entity_poly.entity_id
_entity_poly.type
_entity_poly.pdbx_seq_one_letter_code
_entity_poly.pdbx_strand_id
1 'polypeptide(L)'
;MTTDTTRHAATGAHVVVREPLSPDEPTTIVEVFERALRRHARTDMLNYKRDGEWRSMSSEEFLRRVRRVALGLHAMGLRAGECAAILSES
;
A
#
# COMPACT_ATOMS: atom_id res chain seq x y z
N MET A 1 42.02 -1.32 28.81
CA MET A 1 40.64 -1.76 28.51
C MET A 1 39.87 -0.51 28.12
N THR A 2 39.88 -0.19 26.83
CA THR A 2 39.29 1.04 26.29
C THR A 2 38.45 0.60 25.10
N THR A 3 37.13 0.67 25.23
CA THR A 3 36.19 0.28 24.18
C THR A 3 36.20 1.35 23.09
N ASP A 4 36.73 0.99 21.93
CA ASP A 4 36.58 1.75 20.70
C ASP A 4 35.10 1.74 20.29
N THR A 5 34.44 2.88 20.47
CA THR A 5 33.06 3.09 20.03
C THR A 5 33.13 3.53 18.58
N THR A 6 33.07 2.57 17.66
CA THR A 6 32.90 2.86 16.24
C THR A 6 31.53 3.49 16.02
N ARG A 7 31.52 4.82 15.94
CA ARG A 7 30.39 5.63 15.47
C ARG A 7 30.12 5.25 14.01
N HIS A 8 29.01 4.58 13.72
CA HIS A 8 28.50 4.47 12.35
C HIS A 8 28.18 5.88 11.85
N ALA A 9 29.07 6.43 11.02
CA ALA A 9 28.81 7.67 10.31
C ALA A 9 27.63 7.43 9.36
N ALA A 10 26.55 8.21 9.53
CA ALA A 10 25.46 8.23 8.58
C ALA A 10 26.00 8.76 7.25
N THR A 11 26.22 7.85 6.30
CA THR A 11 26.49 8.15 4.90
C THR A 11 25.39 9.07 4.38
N GLY A 12 25.76 10.24 3.88
CA GLY A 12 24.84 11.22 3.35
C GLY A 12 23.93 10.60 2.29
N ALA A 13 22.61 10.76 2.45
CA ALA A 13 21.65 10.33 1.45
C ALA A 13 21.84 11.18 0.17
N HIS A 14 22.62 10.69 -0.79
CA HIS A 14 22.05 10.09 -2.01
C HIS A 14 20.60 10.46 -2.35
N VAL A 15 20.20 11.75 -2.42
CA VAL A 15 18.89 12.11 -3.02
C VAL A 15 19.02 11.93 -4.53
N VAL A 16 18.76 10.72 -5.00
CA VAL A 16 18.55 10.43 -6.41
C VAL A 16 17.17 10.96 -6.78
N VAL A 17 17.13 12.04 -7.56
CA VAL A 17 15.89 12.54 -8.13
C VAL A 17 15.43 11.54 -9.18
N ARG A 18 14.26 10.92 -8.97
CA ARG A 18 13.67 9.99 -9.93
C ARG A 18 13.06 10.79 -11.09
N GLU A 19 13.48 10.51 -12.31
CA GLU A 19 12.82 11.00 -13.51
C GLU A 19 11.60 10.11 -13.84
N PRO A 20 10.40 10.69 -14.04
CA PRO A 20 9.25 9.90 -14.42
C PRO A 20 9.38 9.27 -15.81
N LEU A 21 8.91 8.03 -15.98
CA LEU A 21 8.86 7.33 -17.26
C LEU A 21 7.73 7.85 -18.18
N SER A 22 6.68 8.42 -17.61
CA SER A 22 5.58 9.08 -18.34
C SER A 22 4.94 10.20 -17.50
N PRO A 23 4.24 11.17 -18.14
CA PRO A 23 3.56 12.24 -17.39
C PRO A 23 2.48 11.75 -16.41
N ASP A 24 1.91 10.56 -16.66
CA ASP A 24 0.91 9.90 -15.82
C ASP A 24 1.50 8.75 -14.98
N GLU A 25 2.83 8.72 -14.79
CA GLU A 25 3.47 7.64 -14.03
C GLU A 25 2.98 7.62 -12.57
N PRO A 26 2.47 6.48 -12.09
CA PRO A 26 2.12 6.32 -10.69
C PRO A 26 3.33 6.52 -9.76
N THR A 27 3.14 7.35 -8.75
CA THR A 27 4.12 7.64 -7.69
C THR A 27 3.92 6.77 -6.45
N THR A 28 2.76 6.12 -6.33
CA THR A 28 2.43 5.19 -5.23
C THR A 28 1.90 3.86 -5.75
N ILE A 29 2.04 2.79 -4.96
CA ILE A 29 1.45 1.48 -5.27
C ILE A 29 -0.08 1.59 -5.40
N VAL A 30 -0.71 2.49 -4.61
CA VAL A 30 -2.15 2.75 -4.69
C VAL A 30 -2.52 3.31 -6.05
N GLU A 31 -1.76 4.25 -6.60
CA GLU A 31 -1.99 4.80 -7.94
C GLU A 31 -1.82 3.76 -9.05
N VAL A 32 -0.84 2.85 -8.92
CA VAL A 32 -0.69 1.71 -9.84
C VAL A 32 -1.97 0.88 -9.85
N PHE A 33 -2.47 0.55 -8.66
CA PHE A 33 -3.67 -0.24 -8.48
C PHE A 33 -4.92 0.47 -9.03
N GLU A 34 -5.13 1.74 -8.69
CA GLU A 34 -6.26 2.52 -9.19
C GLU A 34 -6.24 2.63 -10.72
N ARG A 35 -5.06 2.82 -11.31
CA ARG A 35 -4.89 2.87 -12.77
C ARG A 35 -5.30 1.54 -13.42
N ALA A 36 -4.93 0.41 -12.81
CA ALA A 36 -5.34 -0.90 -13.26
C ALA A 36 -6.86 -1.09 -13.16
N LEU A 37 -7.50 -0.69 -12.05
CA LEU A 37 -8.95 -0.79 -11.89
C LEU A 37 -9.74 0.06 -12.88
N ARG A 38 -9.25 1.27 -13.20
CA ARG A 38 -9.89 2.14 -14.20
C ARG A 38 -9.82 1.56 -15.60
N ARG A 39 -8.70 0.91 -15.96
CA ARG A 39 -8.47 0.34 -17.31
C ARG A 39 -9.06 -1.06 -17.47
N HIS A 40 -9.15 -1.82 -16.39
CA HIS A 40 -9.49 -3.25 -16.40
C HIS A 40 -10.52 -3.56 -15.30
N ALA A 41 -11.68 -2.91 -15.35
CA ALA A 41 -12.77 -3.22 -14.43
C ALA A 41 -13.23 -4.68 -14.63
N ARG A 42 -13.26 -5.45 -13.55
CA ARG A 42 -13.67 -6.85 -13.52
C ARG A 42 -14.79 -7.08 -12.53
N THR A 43 -15.73 -7.94 -12.89
CA THR A 43 -16.78 -8.41 -11.96
C THR A 43 -16.23 -9.43 -10.95
N ASP A 44 -15.06 -10.01 -11.24
CA ASP A 44 -14.44 -11.13 -10.53
C ASP A 44 -12.97 -10.88 -10.13
N MET A 45 -12.64 -9.63 -9.78
CA MET A 45 -11.27 -9.16 -9.59
C MET A 45 -10.49 -9.93 -8.51
N LEU A 46 -11.15 -10.28 -7.40
CA LEU A 46 -10.52 -10.98 -6.27
C LEU A 46 -11.45 -12.09 -5.77
N ASN A 47 -10.91 -13.29 -5.63
CA ASN A 47 -11.59 -14.38 -4.95
C ASN A 47 -11.01 -14.55 -3.54
N TYR A 48 -11.88 -14.70 -2.56
CA TYR A 48 -11.51 -14.95 -1.16
C TYR A 48 -12.41 -16.03 -0.58
N LYS A 49 -11.89 -16.79 0.39
CA LYS A 49 -12.67 -17.82 1.07
C LYS A 49 -13.37 -17.22 2.28
N ARG A 50 -14.65 -17.54 2.46
CA ARG A 50 -15.43 -17.16 3.62
C ARG A 50 -16.48 -18.23 3.91
N ASP A 51 -16.56 -18.66 5.17
CA ASP A 51 -17.52 -19.68 5.63
C ASP A 51 -17.42 -21.00 4.81
N GLY A 52 -16.21 -21.39 4.43
CA GLY A 52 -15.96 -22.58 3.61
C GLY A 52 -16.11 -22.39 2.10
N GLU A 53 -16.65 -21.26 1.65
CA GLU A 53 -16.99 -21.01 0.24
C GLU A 53 -16.07 -19.97 -0.40
N TRP A 54 -15.78 -20.15 -1.70
CA TRP A 54 -15.11 -19.12 -2.49
C TRP A 54 -16.10 -18.05 -2.92
N ARG A 55 -15.79 -16.81 -2.61
CA ARG A 55 -16.57 -15.64 -3.00
C ARG A 55 -15.75 -14.75 -3.90
N SER A 56 -16.38 -14.23 -4.95
CA SER A 56 -15.77 -13.27 -5.84
C SER A 56 -16.11 -11.84 -5.43
N MET A 57 -15.22 -10.91 -5.74
CA MET A 57 -15.37 -9.49 -5.49
C MET A 57 -15.02 -8.70 -6.74
N SER A 58 -15.90 -7.77 -7.14
CA SER A 58 -15.66 -6.89 -8.28
C SER A 58 -14.62 -5.82 -7.96
N SER A 59 -14.02 -5.26 -9.01
CA SER A 59 -13.11 -4.10 -8.92
C SER A 59 -13.74 -2.92 -8.19
N GLU A 60 -15.01 -2.64 -8.46
CA GLU A 60 -15.74 -1.54 -7.84
C GLU A 60 -15.95 -1.77 -6.34
N GLU A 61 -16.38 -2.98 -5.96
CA GLU A 61 -16.57 -3.33 -4.56
C GLU A 61 -15.26 -3.26 -3.79
N PHE A 62 -14.18 -3.79 -4.37
CA PHE A 62 -12.87 -3.76 -3.74
C PHE A 62 -12.39 -2.32 -3.49
N LEU A 63 -12.48 -1.45 -4.51
CA LEU A 63 -12.10 -0.04 -4.37
C LEU A 63 -12.92 0.67 -3.28
N ARG A 64 -14.22 0.41 -3.23
CA ARG A 64 -15.10 0.95 -2.19
C ARG A 64 -14.68 0.49 -0.79
N ARG A 65 -14.30 -0.78 -0.62
CA ARG A 65 -13.82 -1.32 0.67
C ARG A 65 -12.48 -0.72 1.08
N VAL A 66 -11.50 -0.64 0.16
CA VAL A 66 -10.20 -0.01 0.41
C VAL A 66 -10.35 1.43 0.89
N ARG A 67 -11.18 2.22 0.20
CA ARG A 67 -11.44 3.63 0.60
C ARG A 67 -12.02 3.74 2.00
N ARG A 68 -12.96 2.86 2.36
CA ARG A 68 -13.56 2.85 3.71
C ARG A 68 -12.52 2.51 4.79
N VAL A 69 -11.65 1.52 4.54
CA VAL A 69 -10.57 1.17 5.47
C VAL A 69 -9.59 2.34 5.63
N ALA A 70 -9.15 2.96 4.54
CA ALA A 70 -8.25 4.11 4.58
C ALA A 70 -8.83 5.28 5.37
N LEU A 71 -10.11 5.62 5.13
CA LEU A 71 -10.81 6.67 5.89
C LEU A 71 -10.95 6.33 7.37
N GLY A 72 -11.22 5.05 7.70
CA GLY A 72 -11.29 4.59 9.09
C GLY A 72 -9.95 4.69 9.81
N LEU A 73 -8.85 4.24 9.18
CA LEU A 73 -7.49 4.37 9.73
C LEU A 73 -7.11 5.84 9.96
N HIS A 74 -7.42 6.71 8.99
CA HIS A 74 -7.19 8.14 9.12
C HIS A 74 -7.98 8.76 10.28
N ALA A 75 -9.25 8.38 10.43
CA ALA A 75 -10.12 8.84 11.51
C ALA A 75 -9.65 8.38 12.90
N MET A 76 -9.04 7.20 13.00
CA MET A 76 -8.43 6.70 14.24
C MET A 76 -7.09 7.38 14.59
N GLY A 77 -6.55 8.21 13.69
CA GLY A 77 -5.38 9.03 13.95
C GLY A 77 -4.14 8.65 13.15
N LEU A 78 -4.16 7.59 12.32
CA LEU A 78 -2.98 7.19 11.54
C LEU A 78 -2.55 8.31 10.57
N ARG A 79 -1.26 8.62 10.55
CA ARG A 79 -0.63 9.66 9.72
C ARG A 79 0.48 9.10 8.82
N ALA A 80 0.88 9.93 7.85
CA ALA A 80 2.01 9.61 6.98
C ALA A 80 3.30 9.44 7.79
N GLY A 81 4.05 8.38 7.51
CA GLY A 81 5.27 8.02 8.24
C GLY A 81 5.03 7.11 9.45
N GLU A 82 3.78 6.88 9.86
CA GLU A 82 3.44 5.93 10.92
C GLU A 82 3.23 4.51 10.37
N CYS A 83 3.25 3.52 11.26
CA CYS A 83 3.12 2.12 10.91
C CYS A 83 1.81 1.53 11.45
N ALA A 84 1.25 0.59 10.70
CA ALA A 84 0.16 -0.27 11.14
C ALA A 84 0.54 -1.73 10.89
N ALA A 85 0.00 -2.63 11.71
CA ALA A 85 0.17 -4.08 11.53
C ALA A 85 -1.13 -4.68 10.97
N ILE A 86 -0.99 -5.66 10.08
CA ILE A 86 -2.11 -6.50 9.62
C ILE A 86 -1.98 -7.83 10.35
N LEU A 87 -2.98 -8.16 11.17
CA LEU A 87 -3.14 -9.49 11.76
C LEU A 87 -4.40 -10.11 11.16
N SER A 88 -4.22 -11.19 10.40
CA SER A 88 -5.31 -11.91 9.76
C SER A 88 -5.07 -13.40 9.89
N GLU A 89 -6.15 -14.15 10.15
CA GLU A 89 -6.19 -15.59 9.94
C GLU A 89 -6.65 -15.91 8.50
N SER A 90 -6.46 -17.16 8.07
CA SER A 90 -6.78 -17.67 6.72
C SER A 90 -8.03 -18.55 6.71
#